data_AF-A0A645EB03-F1
#
_entry.id   AF-A0A645EB03-F1
#
_cell.length_a   1.000
_cell.length_b   1.000
_cell.length_c   1.000
_cell.angle_alpha   90.00
_cell.angle_beta   90.00
_cell.angle_gamma   90.00
#
_symmetry.space_group_name_H-M   'P 1'
#
loop_
_entity.id
_entity.type
_entity.pdbx_description
1 polymer ?
#
loop_
_entity_poly.entity_id
_entity_poly.type
_entity_poly.pdbx_seq_one_letter_code
_entity_poly.pdbx_strand_id
1 'polypeptide(L)'
;MITKNLVDWTAEEGKDYSYTASMYKEVVKQYLRYLTHCSVYMGGSYINYSVKGDNQKETIPVSKAKQKEAVKFLLGQIYEMPEWLNNKTLADHLGEMEDNVGELQTALTRLLTNPSMIGRIGTCAKSSNDPYTQQEFIKDVYETIWAKTIKGQSINRTDKLVQYVYIHSLLGSLDMLPAEVVKNKSFAFCLENSLNNDNQIEAIPVSAEELERQMTISTKESEVKIQSKSILYSQLTTIKSLLASRIPTSTGETRDHYKYLLYQIDKLMK
;
A
#
# COMPACT_ATOMS: atom_id res chain seq x y z
N MET A 1 16.97 10.41 16.79
CA MET A 1 16.21 9.29 16.18
C MET A 1 17.02 8.03 16.41
N ILE A 2 16.40 6.94 16.84
CA ILE A 2 17.06 5.69 17.29
C ILE A 2 18.07 5.16 16.27
N THR A 3 17.76 5.27 14.99
CA THR A 3 18.59 4.80 13.87
C THR A 3 19.90 5.56 13.68
N LYS A 4 20.04 6.80 14.18
CA LYS A 4 21.28 7.58 14.04
C LYS A 4 22.40 7.07 14.94
N ASN A 5 22.04 6.48 16.08
CA ASN A 5 22.99 5.97 17.07
C ASN A 5 23.05 4.44 17.03
N LEU A 6 22.43 3.80 16.04
CA LEU A 6 22.25 2.35 16.03
C LEU A 6 23.59 1.63 15.99
N VAL A 7 24.52 2.11 15.16
CA VAL A 7 25.89 1.59 15.08
C VAL A 7 26.57 1.72 16.45
N ASP A 8 26.57 2.91 17.04
CA ASP A 8 27.21 3.17 18.34
C ASP A 8 26.66 2.31 19.48
N TRP A 9 25.38 1.96 19.43
CA TRP A 9 24.72 1.17 20.47
C TRP A 9 24.84 -0.34 20.30
N THR A 10 25.16 -0.82 19.09
CA THR A 10 25.06 -2.25 18.76
C THR A 10 26.32 -2.83 18.14
N ALA A 11 27.25 -2.00 17.67
CA ALA A 11 28.54 -2.47 17.21
C ALA A 11 29.44 -2.77 18.41
N GLU A 12 30.15 -3.89 18.35
CA GLU A 12 31.13 -4.29 19.35
C GLU A 12 32.50 -4.47 18.70
N GLU A 13 33.56 -4.03 19.38
CA GLU A 13 34.92 -4.17 18.89
C GLU A 13 35.29 -5.65 18.67
N GLY A 14 35.83 -5.97 17.49
CA GLY A 14 36.21 -7.33 17.12
C GLY A 14 35.07 -8.23 16.64
N LYS A 15 33.83 -7.73 16.55
CA LYS A 15 32.67 -8.47 15.99
C LYS A 15 32.23 -7.88 14.64
N ASP A 16 31.48 -8.68 13.87
CA ASP A 16 30.80 -8.19 12.67
C ASP A 16 29.53 -7.40 13.02
N TYR A 17 28.94 -6.74 12.02
CA TYR A 17 27.74 -5.90 12.21
C TYR A 17 26.42 -6.69 12.20
N SER A 18 26.44 -8.01 12.38
CA SER A 18 25.22 -8.85 12.34
C SER A 18 24.16 -8.40 13.36
N TYR A 19 24.58 -8.04 14.58
CA TYR A 19 23.67 -7.54 15.62
C TYR A 19 23.07 -6.18 15.26
N THR A 20 23.89 -5.25 14.73
CA THR A 20 23.42 -3.97 14.20
C THR A 20 22.39 -4.15 13.08
N ALA A 21 22.63 -5.12 12.17
CA ALA A 21 21.71 -5.46 11.10
C ALA A 21 20.36 -5.96 11.66
N SER A 22 20.40 -6.83 12.67
CA SER A 22 19.20 -7.35 13.33
C SER A 22 18.40 -6.23 13.99
N MET A 23 19.06 -5.34 14.74
CA MET A 23 18.40 -4.20 15.37
C MET A 23 17.81 -3.21 14.35
N TYR A 24 18.47 -3.01 13.20
CA TYR A 24 17.91 -2.20 12.11
C TYR A 24 16.63 -2.82 11.55
N LYS A 25 16.63 -4.14 11.32
CA LYS A 25 15.42 -4.88 10.89
C LYS A 25 14.28 -4.70 11.89
N GLU A 26 14.53 -4.77 13.19
CA GLU A 26 13.49 -4.53 14.22
C GLU A 26 12.88 -3.12 14.15
N VAL A 27 13.68 -2.10 13.86
CA VAL A 27 13.15 -0.73 13.65
C VAL A 27 12.26 -0.66 12.41
N VAL A 28 12.69 -1.29 11.30
CA VAL A 28 11.89 -1.37 10.06
C VAL A 28 10.58 -2.13 10.31
N LYS A 29 10.62 -3.26 11.02
CA LYS A 29 9.43 -4.03 11.43
C LYS A 29 8.45 -3.19 12.23
N GLN A 30 8.94 -2.43 13.20
CA GLN A 30 8.08 -1.59 14.03
C GLN A 30 7.41 -0.48 13.20
N TYR A 31 8.13 0.10 12.23
CA TYR A 31 7.56 1.07 11.30
C TYR A 31 6.45 0.43 10.43
N LEU A 32 6.72 -0.74 9.85
CA LEU A 32 5.72 -1.50 9.08
C LEU A 32 4.47 -1.82 9.92
N ARG A 33 4.63 -2.21 11.18
CA ARG A 33 3.52 -2.47 12.11
C ARG A 33 2.63 -1.25 12.29
N TYR A 34 3.20 -0.05 12.42
CA TYR A 34 2.41 1.19 12.50
C TYR A 34 1.62 1.46 11.22
N LEU A 35 2.23 1.26 10.05
CA LEU A 35 1.54 1.38 8.76
C LEU A 35 0.37 0.39 8.66
N THR A 36 0.59 -0.87 9.09
CA THR A 36 -0.47 -1.89 9.14
C THR A 36 -1.61 -1.45 10.05
N HIS A 37 -1.34 -0.96 11.26
CA HIS A 37 -2.39 -0.50 12.18
C HIS A 37 -3.22 0.64 11.58
N CYS A 38 -2.58 1.61 10.91
CA CYS A 38 -3.29 2.66 10.19
C CYS A 38 -4.18 2.10 9.07
N SER A 39 -3.72 1.07 8.36
CA SER A 39 -4.50 0.45 7.29
C SER A 39 -5.80 -0.21 7.75
N VAL A 40 -5.86 -0.65 9.02
CA VAL A 40 -7.06 -1.31 9.58
C VAL A 40 -8.26 -0.37 9.62
N TYR A 41 -8.04 0.95 9.76
CA TYR A 41 -9.12 1.93 9.73
C TYR A 41 -9.84 1.96 8.38
N MET A 42 -9.19 1.60 7.27
CA MET A 42 -9.78 1.58 5.94
C MET A 42 -10.74 0.39 5.80
N GLY A 43 -12.03 0.69 5.64
CA GLY A 43 -13.06 -0.35 5.60
C GLY A 43 -13.16 -1.18 6.89
N GLY A 44 -12.73 -0.61 8.02
CA GLY A 44 -12.78 -1.24 9.34
C GLY A 44 -14.08 -0.95 10.09
N SER A 45 -14.25 -1.62 11.24
CA SER A 45 -15.34 -1.39 12.18
C SER A 45 -14.89 -1.70 13.60
N TYR A 46 -15.41 -0.95 14.57
CA TYR A 46 -15.25 -1.20 15.99
C TYR A 46 -16.22 -2.29 16.43
N ILE A 47 -15.73 -3.29 17.15
CA ILE A 47 -16.57 -4.36 17.72
C ILE A 47 -16.80 -4.02 19.20
N ASN A 48 -18.06 -3.92 19.59
CA ASN A 48 -18.48 -3.79 20.98
C ASN A 48 -19.06 -5.13 21.43
N TYR A 49 -18.50 -5.70 22.50
CA TYR A 49 -19.08 -6.88 23.13
C TYR A 49 -20.30 -6.47 23.97
N SER A 50 -21.46 -6.37 23.33
CA SER A 50 -22.70 -5.98 24.00
C SER A 50 -23.10 -7.02 25.04
N VAL A 51 -23.48 -6.57 26.24
CA VAL A 51 -24.07 -7.41 27.29
C VAL A 51 -25.59 -7.38 27.17
N LYS A 52 -26.27 -8.48 27.53
CA LYS A 52 -27.74 -8.58 27.48
C LYS A 52 -28.40 -7.41 28.21
N GLY A 53 -29.14 -6.57 27.48
CA GLY A 53 -29.83 -5.38 28.00
C GLY A 53 -29.17 -4.05 27.62
N ASP A 54 -27.95 -4.06 27.08
CA ASP A 54 -27.33 -2.87 26.48
C ASP A 54 -27.77 -2.76 25.01
N ASN A 55 -28.49 -1.68 24.66
CA ASN A 55 -28.99 -1.43 23.30
C ASN A 55 -27.89 -0.94 22.33
N GLN A 56 -26.62 -1.24 22.62
CA GLN A 56 -25.50 -0.84 21.78
C GLN A 56 -25.34 -1.76 20.57
N LYS A 57 -24.98 -1.16 19.44
CA LYS A 57 -24.64 -1.91 18.23
C LYS A 57 -23.37 -2.70 18.48
N GLU A 58 -23.42 -4.00 18.19
CA GLU A 58 -22.28 -4.92 18.27
C GLU A 58 -21.12 -4.50 17.35
N THR A 59 -21.42 -3.82 16.24
CA THR A 59 -20.42 -3.34 15.30
C THR A 59 -20.72 -1.91 14.84
N ILE A 60 -19.73 -1.03 14.95
CA ILE A 60 -19.81 0.37 14.55
C ILE A 60 -18.80 0.60 13.42
N PRO A 61 -19.21 0.98 12.20
CA PRO A 61 -18.27 1.24 11.10
C PRO A 61 -17.34 2.40 11.44
N VAL A 62 -16.09 2.32 10.98
CA VAL A 62 -15.15 3.45 11.10
C VAL A 62 -15.70 4.64 10.32
N SER A 63 -15.70 5.81 10.93
CA SER A 63 -16.26 7.03 10.32
C SER A 63 -15.54 7.41 9.03
N LYS A 64 -16.28 8.01 8.09
CA LYS A 64 -15.72 8.51 6.82
C LYS A 64 -14.50 9.39 7.02
N ALA A 65 -14.55 10.31 7.98
CA ALA A 65 -13.43 11.20 8.32
C ALA A 65 -12.18 10.41 8.71
N LYS A 66 -12.31 9.39 9.58
CA LYS A 66 -11.18 8.59 10.04
C LYS A 66 -10.60 7.72 8.92
N GLN A 67 -11.45 7.18 8.03
CA GLN A 67 -10.98 6.45 6.85
C GLN A 67 -10.17 7.36 5.91
N LYS A 68 -10.68 8.56 5.61
CA LYS A 68 -9.95 9.54 4.76
C LYS A 68 -8.62 9.98 5.39
N GLU A 69 -8.60 10.19 6.70
CA GLU A 69 -7.37 10.50 7.44
C GLU A 69 -6.32 9.38 7.27
N ALA A 70 -6.73 8.12 7.44
CA ALA A 70 -5.85 6.96 7.27
C ALA A 70 -5.31 6.84 5.82
N VAL A 71 -6.18 7.05 4.83
CA VAL A 71 -5.78 7.03 3.40
C VAL A 71 -4.76 8.14 3.11
N LYS A 72 -5.04 9.36 3.57
CA LYS A 72 -4.13 10.50 3.40
C LYS A 72 -2.79 10.25 4.08
N PHE A 73 -2.79 9.69 5.29
CA PHE A 73 -1.58 9.33 6.01
C PHE A 73 -0.74 8.33 5.22
N LEU A 74 -1.33 7.20 4.80
CA LEU A 74 -0.61 6.16 4.05
C LEU A 74 -0.08 6.66 2.70
N LEU A 75 -0.87 7.48 1.98
CA LEU A 75 -0.42 8.15 0.76
C LEU A 75 0.74 9.10 1.04
N GLY A 76 0.70 9.85 2.15
CA GLY A 76 1.81 10.69 2.59
C GLY A 76 3.08 9.89 2.82
N GLN A 77 2.99 8.72 3.47
CA GLN A 77 4.15 7.85 3.73
C GLN A 77 4.81 7.33 2.44
N ILE A 78 4.10 7.24 1.32
CA ILE A 78 4.70 6.87 0.02
C ILE A 78 5.70 7.95 -0.44
N TYR A 79 5.36 9.24 -0.30
CA TYR A 79 6.19 10.34 -0.78
C TYR A 79 7.16 10.89 0.27
N GLU A 80 6.80 10.76 1.55
CA GLU A 80 7.54 11.26 2.71
C GLU A 80 8.09 10.08 3.53
N MET A 81 8.75 9.14 2.84
CA MET A 81 9.42 8.03 3.51
C MET A 81 10.50 8.57 4.46
N PRO A 82 10.59 8.06 5.70
CA PRO A 82 11.61 8.52 6.64
C PRO A 82 13.03 8.33 6.10
N GLU A 83 13.87 9.36 6.21
CA GLU A 83 15.25 9.35 5.70
C GLU A 83 16.09 8.19 6.26
N TRP A 84 15.78 7.74 7.47
CA TRP A 84 16.51 6.65 8.11
C TRP A 84 16.32 5.28 7.45
N LEU A 85 15.29 5.09 6.61
CA LEU A 85 15.11 3.86 5.83
C LEU A 85 16.17 3.68 4.74
N ASN A 86 16.87 4.77 4.38
CA ASN A 86 17.97 4.75 3.42
C ASN A 86 19.22 5.40 4.04
N ASN A 87 19.56 4.95 5.26
CA ASN A 87 20.72 5.47 5.98
C ASN A 87 22.02 4.95 5.35
N LYS A 88 22.73 5.83 4.64
CA LYS A 88 24.01 5.53 3.99
C LYS A 88 25.06 5.00 4.96
N THR A 89 25.13 5.56 6.17
CA THR A 89 26.10 5.11 7.19
C THR A 89 25.83 3.66 7.59
N LEU A 90 24.56 3.26 7.69
CA LEU A 90 24.23 1.85 7.94
C LEU A 90 24.54 0.98 6.71
N ALA A 91 24.28 1.47 5.49
CA ALA A 91 24.63 0.75 4.26
C ALA A 91 26.15 0.53 4.12
N ASP A 92 26.97 1.51 4.48
CA ASP A 92 28.44 1.39 4.41
C ASP A 92 28.99 0.27 5.32
N HIS A 93 28.33 0.00 6.46
CA HIS A 93 28.72 -1.06 7.39
C HIS A 93 28.05 -2.40 7.12
N LEU A 94 26.82 -2.39 6.61
CA LEU A 94 25.98 -3.58 6.44
C LEU A 94 25.97 -4.13 5.01
N GLY A 95 26.63 -3.44 4.07
CA GLY A 95 26.67 -3.80 2.66
C GLY A 95 25.48 -3.22 1.87
N GLU A 96 25.28 -3.71 0.63
CA GLU A 96 24.12 -3.33 -0.18
C GLU A 96 22.82 -3.72 0.53
N MET A 97 22.21 -2.73 1.17
CA MET A 97 20.83 -2.80 1.63
C MET A 97 19.94 -2.85 0.39
N GLU A 98 19.07 -3.86 0.27
CA GLU A 98 17.99 -3.86 -0.71
C GLU A 98 17.24 -2.50 -0.65
N ASP A 99 16.69 -2.02 -1.78
CA ASP A 99 15.98 -0.74 -1.87
C ASP A 99 14.66 -0.78 -1.08
N ASN A 100 14.80 -0.73 0.25
CA ASN A 100 13.71 -0.80 1.22
C ASN A 100 12.69 0.32 0.95
N VAL A 101 13.13 1.48 0.47
CA VAL A 101 12.25 2.60 0.16
C VAL A 101 11.37 2.28 -1.06
N GLY A 102 11.96 1.83 -2.17
CA GLY A 102 11.22 1.46 -3.38
C GLY A 102 10.27 0.28 -3.15
N GLU A 103 10.69 -0.71 -2.37
CA GLU A 103 9.84 -1.84 -1.99
C GLU A 103 8.66 -1.40 -1.13
N LEU A 104 8.88 -0.57 -0.11
CA LEU A 104 7.81 -0.05 0.74
C LEU A 104 6.84 0.84 -0.03
N GLN A 105 7.35 1.71 -0.92
CA GLN A 105 6.51 2.51 -1.82
C GLN A 105 5.64 1.62 -2.71
N THR A 106 6.20 0.54 -3.25
CA THR A 106 5.48 -0.44 -4.05
C THR A 106 4.42 -1.17 -3.22
N ALA A 107 4.77 -1.63 -2.02
CA ALA A 107 3.87 -2.38 -1.15
C ALA A 107 2.69 -1.53 -0.66
N LEU A 108 2.94 -0.27 -0.26
CA LEU A 108 1.88 0.68 0.11
C LEU A 108 0.98 1.05 -1.08
N THR A 109 1.56 1.26 -2.26
CA THR A 109 0.76 1.53 -3.47
C THR A 109 -0.16 0.34 -3.77
N ARG A 110 0.39 -0.89 -3.71
CA ARG A 110 -0.39 -2.13 -3.91
C ARG A 110 -1.50 -2.28 -2.88
N LEU A 111 -1.24 -2.00 -1.61
CA LEU A 111 -2.23 -2.02 -0.53
C LEU A 111 -3.43 -1.11 -0.86
N LEU A 112 -3.15 0.12 -1.32
CA LEU A 112 -4.19 1.11 -1.65
C LEU A 112 -4.94 0.80 -2.95
N THR A 113 -4.40 -0.05 -3.81
CA THR A 113 -5.07 -0.52 -5.04
C THR A 113 -5.62 -1.94 -4.94
N ASN A 114 -5.51 -2.58 -3.77
CA ASN A 114 -5.86 -3.98 -3.61
C ASN A 114 -7.41 -4.19 -3.68
N PRO A 115 -7.92 -5.14 -4.48
CA PRO A 115 -9.35 -5.44 -4.58
C PRO A 115 -10.02 -5.78 -3.25
N SER A 116 -9.33 -6.48 -2.36
CA SER A 116 -9.81 -6.78 -1.02
C SER A 116 -9.97 -5.52 -0.19
N MET A 117 -9.02 -4.58 -0.28
CA MET A 117 -9.12 -3.31 0.45
C MET A 117 -10.31 -2.47 -0.06
N ILE A 118 -10.47 -2.38 -1.37
CA ILE A 118 -11.60 -1.69 -2.01
C ILE A 118 -12.92 -2.38 -1.62
N GLY A 119 -12.94 -3.72 -1.57
CA GLY A 119 -14.08 -4.50 -1.10
C GLY A 119 -14.45 -4.20 0.35
N ARG A 120 -13.47 -4.14 1.26
CA ARG A 120 -13.69 -3.79 2.67
C ARG A 120 -14.31 -2.40 2.84
N ILE A 121 -13.81 -1.42 2.09
CA ILE A 121 -14.38 -0.06 2.09
C ILE A 121 -15.85 -0.10 1.63
N GLY A 122 -16.16 -0.86 0.58
CA GLY A 122 -17.53 -1.05 0.11
C GLY A 122 -18.45 -1.73 1.12
N THR A 123 -17.96 -2.76 1.81
CA THR A 123 -18.72 -3.42 2.89
C THR A 123 -18.97 -2.46 4.06
N CYS A 124 -17.94 -1.73 4.50
CA CYS A 124 -18.07 -0.73 5.56
C CYS A 124 -19.06 0.38 5.19
N ALA A 125 -19.05 0.81 3.92
CA ALA A 125 -19.99 1.80 3.40
C ALA A 125 -21.45 1.34 3.49
N LYS A 126 -21.75 0.06 3.27
CA LYS A 126 -23.13 -0.48 3.40
C LYS A 126 -23.68 -0.40 4.82
N SER A 127 -22.81 -0.35 5.83
CA SER A 127 -23.18 -0.30 7.25
C SER A 127 -23.13 1.11 7.85
N SER A 128 -22.74 2.13 7.07
CA SER A 128 -22.60 3.52 7.52
C SER A 128 -23.72 4.43 7.00
N ASN A 129 -24.15 5.38 7.82
CA ASN A 129 -25.10 6.43 7.42
C ASN A 129 -24.43 7.57 6.64
N ASP A 130 -23.13 7.80 6.86
CA ASP A 130 -22.28 8.71 6.07
C ASP A 130 -21.08 7.90 5.57
N PRO A 131 -21.24 7.18 4.45
CA PRO A 131 -20.21 6.26 3.99
C PRO A 131 -19.06 6.97 3.29
N TYR A 132 -17.84 6.45 3.54
CA TYR A 132 -16.74 6.61 2.60
C TYR A 132 -16.87 5.54 1.52
N THR A 133 -17.22 5.95 0.30
CA THR A 133 -17.55 4.98 -0.76
C THR A 133 -16.29 4.47 -1.47
N GLN A 134 -16.42 3.33 -2.15
CA GLN A 134 -15.34 2.80 -3.01
C GLN A 134 -14.92 3.81 -4.09
N GLN A 135 -15.89 4.55 -4.64
CA GLN A 135 -15.64 5.56 -5.66
C GLN A 135 -14.86 6.76 -5.11
N GLU A 136 -15.24 7.25 -3.92
CA GLU A 136 -14.49 8.31 -3.24
C GLU A 136 -13.07 7.85 -2.90
N PHE A 137 -12.92 6.61 -2.43
CA PHE A 137 -11.61 6.05 -2.11
C PHE A 137 -10.67 5.98 -3.32
N ILE A 138 -11.12 5.38 -4.43
CA ILE A 138 -10.31 5.28 -5.64
C ILE A 138 -10.00 6.65 -6.21
N LYS A 139 -10.94 7.60 -6.13
CA LYS A 139 -10.73 8.98 -6.54
C LYS A 139 -9.65 9.67 -5.70
N ASP A 140 -9.72 9.59 -4.37
CA ASP A 140 -8.73 10.22 -3.46
C ASP A 140 -7.31 9.67 -3.71
N VAL A 141 -7.20 8.35 -3.95
CA VAL A 141 -5.93 7.70 -4.31
C VAL A 141 -5.44 8.17 -5.69
N TYR A 142 -6.32 8.19 -6.69
CA TYR A 142 -6.02 8.65 -8.05
C TYR A 142 -5.54 10.11 -8.08
N GLU A 143 -6.29 11.02 -7.46
CA GLU A 143 -5.98 12.46 -7.43
C GLU A 143 -4.63 12.72 -6.77
N THR A 144 -4.23 11.90 -5.80
CA THR A 144 -2.93 12.01 -5.14
C THR A 144 -1.79 11.47 -6.02
N ILE A 145 -1.92 10.25 -6.55
CA ILE A 145 -0.88 9.61 -7.37
C ILE A 145 -0.64 10.35 -8.69
N TRP A 146 -1.71 10.89 -9.28
CA TRP A 146 -1.67 11.55 -10.57
C TRP A 146 -1.64 13.08 -10.48
N ALA A 147 -1.55 13.65 -9.26
CA ALA A 147 -1.62 15.10 -9.03
C ALA A 147 -0.71 15.92 -9.96
N LYS A 148 0.57 15.51 -10.08
CA LYS A 148 1.55 16.21 -10.93
C LYS A 148 1.23 16.04 -12.41
N THR A 149 0.90 14.83 -12.84
CA THR A 149 0.50 14.54 -14.23
C THR A 149 -0.76 15.31 -14.63
N ILE A 150 -1.76 15.39 -13.74
CA ILE A 150 -2.98 16.18 -13.92
C ILE A 150 -2.64 17.67 -14.07
N LYS A 151 -1.66 18.18 -13.34
CA LYS A 151 -1.19 19.57 -13.41
C LYS A 151 -0.18 19.84 -14.53
N GLY A 152 0.24 18.81 -15.28
CA GLY A 152 1.28 18.93 -16.30
C GLY A 152 2.67 19.24 -15.73
N GLN A 153 2.91 18.90 -14.47
CA GLN A 153 4.19 19.10 -13.78
C GLN A 153 5.16 17.94 -14.09
N SER A 154 6.46 18.21 -13.99
CA SER A 154 7.50 17.19 -14.10
C SER A 154 7.37 16.14 -12.98
N ILE A 155 7.49 14.87 -13.34
CA ILE A 155 7.44 13.74 -12.40
C ILE A 155 8.86 13.25 -12.07
N ASN A 156 9.05 12.79 -10.83
CA ASN A 156 10.30 12.24 -10.31
C ASN A 156 10.30 10.70 -10.30
N ARG A 157 11.36 10.08 -9.76
CA ARG A 157 11.51 8.62 -9.65
C ARG A 157 10.34 7.98 -8.91
N THR A 158 9.95 8.54 -7.75
CA THR A 158 8.83 8.02 -6.94
C THR A 158 7.52 8.12 -7.70
N ASP A 159 7.22 9.26 -8.33
CA ASP A 159 6.00 9.45 -9.13
C ASP A 159 5.90 8.38 -10.25
N LYS A 160 7.00 8.12 -10.98
CA LYS A 160 7.06 7.09 -12.03
C LYS A 160 6.83 5.68 -11.46
N LEU A 161 7.46 5.36 -10.33
CA LEU A 161 7.30 4.07 -9.65
C LEU A 161 5.85 3.84 -9.24
N VAL A 162 5.24 4.79 -8.54
CA VAL A 162 3.88 4.64 -8.02
C VAL A 162 2.84 4.61 -9.14
N GLN A 163 3.03 5.39 -10.22
CA GLN A 163 2.15 5.34 -11.40
C GLN A 163 2.23 3.98 -12.11
N TYR A 164 3.44 3.44 -12.26
CA TYR A 164 3.66 2.11 -12.81
C TYR A 164 2.99 1.03 -11.95
N VAL A 165 3.24 1.03 -10.64
CA VAL A 165 2.66 0.05 -9.71
C VAL A 165 1.13 0.18 -9.67
N TYR A 166 0.59 1.40 -9.68
CA TYR A 166 -0.83 1.65 -9.69
C TYR A 166 -1.52 1.01 -10.90
N ILE A 167 -1.01 1.27 -12.12
CA ILE A 167 -1.58 0.69 -13.35
C ILE A 167 -1.45 -0.84 -13.35
N HIS A 168 -0.28 -1.37 -13.01
CA HIS A 168 -0.10 -2.83 -12.95
C HIS A 168 -1.03 -3.49 -11.92
N SER A 169 -1.28 -2.83 -10.80
CA SER A 169 -2.21 -3.33 -9.78
C SER A 169 -3.65 -3.29 -10.26
N LEU A 170 -4.07 -2.25 -10.98
CA LEU A 170 -5.39 -2.19 -11.61
C LEU A 170 -5.59 -3.28 -12.65
N LEU A 171 -4.61 -3.46 -13.55
CA LEU A 171 -4.67 -4.49 -14.60
C LEU A 171 -4.73 -5.90 -13.99
N GLY A 172 -3.93 -6.17 -12.95
CA GLY A 172 -3.99 -7.44 -12.22
C GLY A 172 -5.32 -7.65 -11.50
N SER A 173 -5.89 -6.58 -10.93
CA SER A 173 -7.20 -6.61 -10.26
C SER A 173 -8.39 -6.84 -11.20
N LEU A 174 -8.21 -6.53 -12.48
CA LEU A 174 -9.17 -6.75 -13.55
C LEU A 174 -8.95 -8.08 -14.28
N ASP A 175 -8.09 -8.95 -13.74
CA ASP A 175 -7.74 -10.26 -14.32
C ASP A 175 -7.12 -10.14 -15.74
N MET A 176 -6.50 -9.00 -16.05
CA MET A 176 -5.91 -8.70 -17.37
C MET A 176 -4.40 -9.03 -17.46
N LEU A 177 -3.80 -9.47 -16.36
CA LEU A 177 -2.39 -9.89 -16.31
C LEU A 177 -2.30 -11.41 -16.05
N PRO A 178 -1.31 -12.11 -16.63
CA PRO A 178 -1.09 -13.52 -16.36
C PRO A 178 -0.73 -13.73 -14.89
N ALA A 179 -1.22 -14.83 -14.29
CA ALA A 179 -1.08 -15.14 -12.86
C ALA A 179 0.38 -15.15 -12.37
N GLU A 180 1.34 -15.46 -13.24
CA GLU A 180 2.78 -15.46 -12.93
C GLU A 180 3.31 -14.05 -12.63
N VAL A 181 2.77 -13.02 -13.28
CA VAL A 181 3.10 -11.60 -13.05
C VAL A 181 2.40 -11.07 -11.78
N VAL A 182 1.34 -11.75 -11.33
CA VAL A 182 0.54 -11.40 -10.15
C VAL A 182 1.11 -12.02 -8.86
N LYS A 183 2.20 -12.81 -8.92
CA LYS A 183 2.98 -13.27 -7.74
C LYS A 183 3.65 -12.09 -7.03
N ASN A 184 2.82 -11.28 -6.39
CA ASN A 184 3.19 -10.03 -5.75
C ASN A 184 3.21 -10.27 -4.25
N LYS A 185 4.40 -10.14 -3.66
CA LYS A 185 4.61 -10.03 -2.22
C LYS A 185 3.58 -9.05 -1.64
N SER A 186 2.64 -9.55 -0.84
CA SER A 186 1.64 -8.72 -0.16
C SER A 186 2.33 -7.79 0.85
N PHE A 187 1.64 -6.74 1.30
CA PHE A 187 2.16 -5.90 2.38
C PHE A 187 2.42 -6.74 3.65
N ALA A 188 1.55 -7.74 3.90
CA ALA A 188 1.72 -8.73 4.96
C ALA A 188 2.94 -9.63 4.71
N PHE A 189 3.17 -10.09 3.48
CA PHE A 189 4.40 -10.82 3.13
C PHE A 189 5.66 -9.98 3.37
N CYS A 190 5.64 -8.68 3.07
CA CYS A 190 6.77 -7.79 3.36
C CYS A 190 7.02 -7.70 4.88
N LEU A 191 5.95 -7.73 5.68
CA LEU A 191 6.03 -7.79 7.14
C LEU A 191 6.55 -9.17 7.61
N GLU A 192 6.03 -10.28 7.09
CA GLU A 192 6.38 -11.65 7.47
C GLU A 192 7.80 -12.05 7.07
N ASN A 193 8.25 -11.70 5.87
CA ASN A 193 9.64 -11.94 5.47
C ASN A 193 10.62 -11.04 6.21
N SER A 194 10.19 -9.86 6.66
CA SER A 194 10.98 -9.09 7.62
C SER A 194 11.10 -9.86 8.94
N LEU A 195 10.02 -10.50 9.40
CA LEU A 195 9.93 -11.26 10.67
C LEU A 195 10.69 -12.59 10.69
N ASN A 196 10.75 -13.33 9.57
CA ASN A 196 11.09 -14.76 9.59
C ASN A 196 12.51 -15.14 9.14
N ASN A 197 13.44 -14.19 8.99
CA ASN A 197 14.81 -14.55 8.60
C ASN A 197 15.75 -14.88 9.77
N ASP A 198 15.24 -14.95 11.00
CA ASP A 198 15.92 -15.57 12.13
C ASP A 198 14.97 -16.60 12.77
N ASN A 199 15.38 -17.86 12.75
CA ASN A 199 14.69 -18.95 13.44
C ASN A 199 14.51 -18.59 14.93
N GLN A 200 13.29 -18.83 15.43
CA GLN A 200 12.88 -18.81 16.85
C GLN A 200 12.50 -17.46 17.47
N ILE A 201 11.34 -16.92 17.09
CA ILE A 201 10.47 -16.24 18.07
C ILE A 201 9.01 -16.64 17.79
N GLU A 202 8.42 -17.46 18.67
CA GLU A 202 6.97 -17.66 18.72
C GLU A 202 6.31 -16.33 19.11
N ALA A 203 5.73 -15.64 18.12
CA ALA A 203 4.99 -14.40 18.35
C ALA A 203 3.51 -14.69 18.73
N ILE A 204 3.04 -13.92 19.72
CA ILE A 204 1.70 -13.91 20.31
C ILE A 204 0.59 -13.81 19.24
N PRO A 205 -0.53 -14.57 19.35
CA PRO A 205 -1.46 -14.83 18.26
C PRO A 205 -2.52 -13.73 18.13
N VAL A 206 -2.17 -12.63 17.49
CA VAL A 206 -3.07 -12.00 16.52
C VAL A 206 -2.21 -11.85 15.27
N SER A 207 -1.97 -12.97 14.60
CA SER A 207 -1.02 -13.04 13.49
C SER A 207 -1.53 -12.16 12.34
N ALA A 208 -0.60 -11.61 11.56
CA ALA A 208 -0.91 -10.95 10.31
C ALA A 208 -1.83 -11.79 9.42
N GLU A 209 -1.80 -13.12 9.58
CA GLU A 209 -2.71 -14.09 8.94
C GLU A 209 -4.18 -13.94 9.37
N GLU A 210 -4.50 -13.55 10.60
CA GLU A 210 -5.88 -13.31 11.04
C GLU A 210 -6.40 -12.00 10.44
N LEU A 211 -5.54 -10.97 10.35
CA LEU A 211 -5.84 -9.74 9.61
C LEU A 211 -5.97 -10.03 8.11
N GLU A 212 -5.12 -10.90 7.56
CA GLU A 212 -5.14 -11.32 6.15
C GLU A 212 -6.36 -12.19 5.84
N ARG A 213 -6.76 -13.10 6.74
CA ARG A 213 -8.06 -13.81 6.70
C ARG A 213 -9.20 -12.82 6.69
N GLN A 214 -9.23 -11.86 7.62
CA GLN A 214 -10.24 -10.81 7.61
C GLN A 214 -10.19 -9.93 6.34
N MET A 215 -9.03 -9.83 5.68
CA MET A 215 -8.85 -9.16 4.39
C MET A 215 -9.20 -10.03 3.18
N THR A 216 -9.26 -11.36 3.28
CA THR A 216 -9.46 -12.27 2.13
C THR A 216 -10.74 -13.09 2.17
N ILE A 217 -11.55 -13.02 3.24
CA ILE A 217 -12.76 -13.86 3.34
C ILE A 217 -13.95 -13.23 2.62
N SER A 218 -13.96 -13.41 1.30
CA SER A 218 -15.06 -14.04 0.58
C SER A 218 -14.60 -14.31 -0.84
N THR A 219 -14.24 -15.55 -1.17
CA THR A 219 -13.93 -15.97 -2.55
C THR A 219 -15.15 -15.98 -3.46
N LYS A 220 -16.36 -15.81 -2.91
CA LYS A 220 -17.60 -15.66 -3.70
C LYS A 220 -17.66 -14.26 -4.31
N GLU A 221 -18.01 -14.19 -5.59
CA GLU A 221 -18.40 -12.93 -6.23
C GLU A 221 -19.51 -12.29 -5.41
N SER A 222 -19.29 -11.03 -5.02
CA SER A 222 -20.24 -10.23 -4.24
C SER A 222 -20.55 -8.97 -5.03
N GLU A 223 -21.73 -8.39 -4.80
CA GLU A 223 -22.12 -7.11 -5.41
C GLU A 223 -21.04 -6.03 -5.22
N VAL A 224 -20.41 -6.01 -4.05
CA VAL A 224 -19.31 -5.10 -3.71
C VAL A 224 -18.07 -5.35 -4.58
N LYS A 225 -17.74 -6.60 -4.87
CA LYS A 225 -16.62 -6.96 -5.76
C LYS A 225 -16.90 -6.62 -7.21
N ILE A 226 -18.12 -6.87 -7.69
CA ILE A 226 -18.54 -6.49 -9.04
C ILE A 226 -18.48 -4.97 -9.21
N GLN A 227 -18.97 -4.23 -8.21
CA GLN A 227 -18.86 -2.77 -8.18
C GLN A 227 -17.40 -2.30 -8.17
N SER A 228 -16.52 -2.93 -7.38
CA SER A 228 -15.08 -2.65 -7.41
C SER A 228 -14.51 -2.79 -8.82
N LYS A 229 -14.75 -3.92 -9.51
CA LYS A 229 -14.23 -4.15 -10.87
C LYS A 229 -14.70 -3.06 -11.86
N SER A 230 -15.97 -2.67 -11.79
CA SER A 230 -16.52 -1.58 -12.62
C SER A 230 -15.83 -0.24 -12.35
N ILE A 231 -15.63 0.11 -11.07
CA ILE A 231 -14.92 1.34 -10.67
C ILE A 231 -13.47 1.31 -11.17
N LEU A 232 -12.76 0.20 -11.01
CA LEU A 232 -11.37 0.07 -11.46
C LEU A 232 -11.24 0.16 -12.98
N TYR A 233 -12.19 -0.41 -13.73
CA TYR A 233 -12.24 -0.28 -15.18
C TYR A 233 -12.45 1.18 -15.61
N SER A 234 -13.39 1.89 -14.98
CA SER A 234 -13.61 3.33 -15.21
C SER A 234 -12.38 4.18 -14.86
N GLN A 235 -11.64 3.79 -13.82
CA GLN A 235 -10.40 4.45 -13.44
C GLN A 235 -9.29 4.23 -14.49
N LEU A 236 -9.21 3.03 -15.06
CA LEU A 236 -8.25 2.71 -16.12
C LEU A 236 -8.50 3.52 -17.40
N THR A 237 -9.77 3.66 -17.81
CA THR A 237 -10.15 4.49 -18.97
C THR A 237 -9.87 5.98 -18.74
N THR A 238 -10.08 6.46 -17.52
CA THR A 238 -9.73 7.83 -17.10
C THR A 238 -8.23 8.07 -17.22
N ILE A 239 -7.41 7.13 -16.74
CA ILE A 239 -5.94 7.21 -16.80
C ILE A 239 -5.43 7.16 -18.24
N LYS A 240 -6.01 6.27 -19.07
CA LYS A 240 -5.71 6.22 -20.50
C LYS A 240 -5.92 7.58 -21.17
N SER A 241 -7.05 8.21 -20.89
CA SER A 241 -7.39 9.54 -21.43
C SER A 241 -6.43 10.63 -20.92
N LEU A 242 -6.10 10.61 -19.62
CA LEU A 242 -5.12 11.53 -19.02
C LEU A 242 -3.76 11.39 -19.70
N LEU A 243 -3.23 10.16 -19.82
CA LEU A 243 -1.93 9.90 -20.43
C LEU A 243 -1.90 10.37 -21.89
N ALA A 244 -2.92 10.02 -22.69
CA ALA A 244 -3.03 10.45 -24.08
C ALA A 244 -3.00 11.98 -24.21
N SER A 245 -3.68 12.70 -23.31
CA SER A 245 -3.68 14.18 -23.31
C SER A 245 -2.34 14.80 -22.90
N ARG A 246 -1.52 14.10 -22.09
CA ARG A 246 -0.25 14.61 -21.54
C ARG A 246 0.98 14.21 -22.34
N ILE A 247 0.91 13.18 -23.18
CA ILE A 247 2.03 12.77 -24.05
C ILE A 247 2.52 13.90 -24.99
N PRO A 248 1.66 14.69 -25.66
CA PRO A 248 2.11 15.76 -26.55
C PRO A 248 2.86 16.89 -25.84
N THR A 249 2.52 17.15 -24.57
CA THR A 249 3.07 18.26 -23.76
C THR A 249 4.21 17.85 -22.84
N SER A 250 4.46 16.54 -22.68
CA SER A 250 5.56 16.01 -21.87
C SER A 250 6.85 15.88 -22.68
N THR A 251 8.00 15.90 -22.01
CA THR A 251 9.32 15.83 -22.64
C THR A 251 10.23 14.81 -21.94
N GLY A 252 11.30 14.41 -22.64
CA GLY A 252 12.31 13.47 -22.13
C GLY A 252 11.71 12.18 -21.58
N GLU A 253 12.31 11.70 -20.48
CA GLU A 253 11.90 10.45 -19.83
C GLU A 253 10.45 10.45 -19.32
N THR A 254 9.88 11.61 -19.01
CA THR A 254 8.47 11.69 -18.58
C THR A 254 7.54 11.28 -19.71
N ARG A 255 7.82 11.75 -20.93
CA ARG A 255 7.05 11.38 -22.12
C ARG A 255 7.17 9.89 -22.42
N ASP A 256 8.37 9.34 -22.31
CA ASP A 256 8.61 7.93 -22.60
C ASP A 256 7.93 7.02 -21.57
N HIS A 257 7.96 7.42 -20.29
CA HIS A 257 7.19 6.77 -19.23
C HIS A 257 5.69 6.76 -19.53
N TYR A 258 5.10 7.91 -19.87
CA TYR A 258 3.66 7.99 -20.21
C TYR A 258 3.29 7.15 -21.43
N LYS A 259 4.13 7.16 -22.48
CA LYS A 259 3.93 6.31 -23.67
C LYS A 259 3.94 4.83 -23.32
N TYR A 260 4.89 4.41 -22.47
CA TYR A 260 5.00 3.02 -22.04
C TYR A 260 3.77 2.58 -21.23
N LEU A 261 3.33 3.41 -20.27
CA LEU A 261 2.12 3.12 -19.50
C LEU A 261 0.87 3.04 -20.40
N LEU A 262 0.71 3.98 -21.33
CA LEU A 262 -0.39 3.96 -22.30
C LEU A 262 -0.36 2.69 -23.16
N TYR A 263 0.82 2.31 -23.66
CA TYR A 263 1.00 1.08 -24.43
C TYR A 263 0.57 -0.17 -23.66
N GLN A 264 0.93 -0.29 -22.37
CA GLN A 264 0.52 -1.43 -21.53
C GLN A 264 -1.01 -1.50 -21.39
N ILE A 265 -1.66 -0.35 -21.16
CA ILE A 265 -3.11 -0.28 -21.07
C ILE A 265 -3.76 -0.69 -22.41
N ASP A 266 -3.30 -0.12 -23.52
CA ASP A 266 -3.85 -0.39 -24.85
C ASP A 266 -3.62 -1.83 -25.32
N LYS A 267 -2.52 -2.45 -24.91
CA LYS A 267 -2.22 -3.85 -25.24
C LYS A 267 -3.24 -4.80 -24.60
N LEU A 268 -3.68 -4.50 -23.38
CA LEU A 268 -4.50 -5.40 -22.59
C LEU A 268 -6.01 -5.09 -22.69
N MET A 269 -6.40 -3.89 -23.11
CA MET A 269 -7.79 -3.48 -23.33
C MET A 269 -8.37 -3.85 -24.71
N LYS A 270 -7.64 -4.62 -25.53
CA LYS A 270 -8.11 -5.09 -26.85
C LYS A 270 -8.90 -6.38 -26.71
#